data_AF-R7MDT5-F1
#
_entry.id   AF-R7MDT5-F1
#
_cell.length_a   1.000
_cell.length_b   1.000
_cell.length_c   1.000
_cell.angle_alpha   90.00
_cell.angle_beta   90.00
_cell.angle_gamma   90.00
#
_symmetry.space_group_name_H-M   'P 1'
#
loop_
_entity.id
_entity.type
_entity.pdbx_description
1 polymer ?
#
loop_
_entity_poly.entity_id
_entity_poly.type
_entity_poly.pdbx_seq_one_letter_code
_entity_poly.pdbx_strand_id
1 'polypeptide(L)'
;MFVLAAIGVAVYFNQEVVKIQAYKVKGMYYVYKGDKAYHDMRMQKAIGYYNTALKYYPQHYSAWYNLGNIYVAYEDYYSALYAYSQAFKYNPNMMIARMNYGIVASEKLGDFDSAIKQYEQIIKTKRHLLEIPYIYNNKISSKENKAIAYYNMGYSYRMKSLYANDDWEWQRRYLAKAIKAYQKSLEINPKSYDTLFNLGLAYQISGNYEGAGKCYCQAISNAPMNYEAHYNLAVLLRKLRHYNEAYEEIEKASTLISALGENSSTQQYAAIVMNDIMRNVYFNEEYKSYLRTIMDEEKSKNKQHMAKNKKDIATKETKADKENGTVTTTQVNIVNGKVVATEELDKAILDNFGECPSMHYFEPQEEDY
;
A
#
# COMPACT_ATOMS: atom_id res chain seq x y z
N MET A 1 55.80 19.95 -19.78
CA MET A 1 56.72 18.79 -19.74
C MET A 1 56.93 18.25 -18.31
N PHE A 2 57.25 19.10 -17.32
CA PHE A 2 57.44 18.70 -15.92
C PHE A 2 56.23 18.02 -15.25
N VAL A 3 55.00 18.45 -15.53
CA VAL A 3 53.78 17.81 -14.97
C VAL A 3 53.58 16.39 -15.49
N LEU A 4 53.82 16.16 -16.79
CA LEU A 4 53.73 14.83 -17.40
C LEU A 4 54.86 13.90 -16.91
N ALA A 5 56.06 14.44 -16.69
CA ALA A 5 57.17 13.69 -16.09
C ALA A 5 56.90 13.34 -14.61
N ALA A 6 56.34 14.28 -13.84
CA ALA A 6 55.95 14.03 -12.44
C ALA A 6 54.81 13.01 -12.32
N ILE A 7 53.82 13.04 -13.23
CA ILE A 7 52.78 12.01 -13.34
C ILE A 7 53.43 10.67 -13.73
N GLY A 8 54.35 10.66 -14.68
CA GLY A 8 55.09 9.45 -15.09
C GLY A 8 55.89 8.83 -13.94
N VAL A 9 56.56 9.65 -13.13
CA VAL A 9 57.30 9.23 -11.93
C VAL A 9 56.35 8.72 -10.84
N ALA A 10 55.24 9.43 -10.58
CA ALA A 10 54.23 8.99 -9.62
C ALA A 10 53.55 7.67 -10.03
N VAL A 11 53.31 7.46 -11.32
CA VAL A 11 52.79 6.20 -11.89
C VAL A 11 53.82 5.08 -11.77
N TYR A 12 55.11 5.39 -11.98
CA TYR A 12 56.20 4.43 -11.86
C TYR A 12 56.41 3.96 -10.42
N PHE A 13 56.30 4.85 -9.43
CA PHE A 13 56.45 4.49 -8.01
C PHE A 13 55.15 3.94 -7.38
N ASN A 14 53.97 4.19 -7.95
CA ASN A 14 52.67 3.72 -7.45
C ASN A 14 51.95 2.77 -8.42
N GLN A 15 52.67 1.84 -9.05
CA GLN A 15 52.08 0.94 -10.06
C GLN A 15 50.85 0.16 -9.56
N GLU A 16 50.84 -0.26 -8.29
CA GLU A 16 49.70 -0.97 -7.70
C GLU A 16 48.45 -0.08 -7.59
N VAL A 17 48.62 1.19 -7.21
CA VAL A 17 47.51 2.16 -7.15
C VAL A 17 46.95 2.41 -8.56
N VAL A 18 47.83 2.54 -9.56
CA VAL A 18 47.44 2.75 -10.96
C VAL A 18 46.67 1.55 -11.51
N LYS A 19 47.12 0.32 -11.23
CA LYS A 19 46.39 -0.91 -11.59
C LYS A 19 45.01 -0.96 -10.94
N ILE A 20 44.90 -0.65 -9.64
CA ILE A 20 43.61 -0.63 -8.93
C ILE A 20 42.66 0.38 -9.57
N GLN A 21 43.13 1.58 -9.91
CA GLN A 21 42.29 2.58 -10.57
C GLN A 21 41.91 2.18 -11.99
N ALA A 22 42.82 1.57 -12.75
CA ALA A 22 42.51 1.02 -14.07
C ALA A 22 41.43 -0.07 -14.01
N TYR A 23 41.48 -0.96 -13.02
CA TYR A 23 40.43 -1.95 -12.78
C TYR A 23 39.11 -1.30 -12.38
N LYS A 24 39.11 -0.25 -11.56
CA LYS A 24 37.90 0.51 -11.22
C LYS A 24 37.26 1.13 -12.46
N VAL A 25 38.04 1.78 -13.32
CA VAL A 25 37.55 2.37 -14.58
C VAL A 25 36.97 1.28 -15.49
N LYS A 26 37.68 0.15 -15.63
CA LYS A 26 37.19 -1.01 -16.39
C LYS A 26 35.88 -1.56 -15.81
N GLY A 27 35.79 -1.65 -14.48
CA GLY A 27 34.58 -2.04 -13.76
C GLY A 27 33.43 -1.09 -14.07
N MET A 28 33.63 0.23 -13.91
CA MET A 28 32.63 1.26 -14.22
C MET A 28 32.14 1.21 -15.67
N TYR A 29 33.02 0.92 -16.63
CA TYR A 29 32.63 0.71 -18.02
C TYR A 29 31.64 -0.45 -18.19
N TYR A 30 31.87 -1.56 -17.50
CA TYR A 30 30.93 -2.68 -17.52
C TYR A 30 29.65 -2.40 -16.74
N VAL A 31 29.70 -1.60 -15.66
CA VAL A 31 28.48 -1.10 -15.00
C VAL A 31 27.64 -0.31 -15.99
N TYR A 32 28.23 0.65 -16.70
CA TYR A 32 27.53 1.44 -17.71
C TYR A 32 26.88 0.56 -18.80
N LYS A 33 27.60 -0.47 -19.29
CA LYS A 33 27.02 -1.45 -20.22
C LYS A 33 25.88 -2.25 -19.59
N GLY A 34 26.01 -2.60 -18.32
CA GLY A 34 24.96 -3.26 -17.53
C GLY A 34 23.72 -2.39 -17.39
N ASP A 35 23.88 -1.13 -17.00
CA ASP A 35 22.79 -0.15 -16.85
C ASP A 35 22.06 0.06 -18.18
N LYS A 36 22.81 0.18 -19.29
CA LYS A 36 22.23 0.27 -20.63
C LYS A 36 21.45 -0.98 -21.01
N ALA A 37 22.01 -2.16 -20.78
CA ALA A 37 21.32 -3.42 -21.06
C ALA A 37 20.07 -3.61 -20.18
N TYR A 38 20.13 -3.15 -18.93
CA TYR A 38 18.99 -3.16 -18.00
C TYR A 38 17.87 -2.24 -18.48
N HIS A 39 18.21 -1.03 -18.93
CA HIS A 39 17.25 -0.09 -19.53
C HIS A 39 16.62 -0.64 -20.82
N ASP A 40 17.41 -1.32 -21.66
CA ASP A 40 16.93 -2.03 -22.86
C ASP A 40 16.10 -3.30 -22.54
N MET A 41 15.82 -3.60 -21.27
CA MET A 41 15.16 -4.82 -20.79
C MET A 41 15.88 -6.13 -21.18
N ARG A 42 17.18 -6.06 -21.51
CA ARG A 42 18.03 -7.21 -21.83
C ARG A 42 18.67 -7.76 -20.56
N MET A 43 17.83 -8.29 -19.69
CA MET A 43 18.16 -8.65 -18.30
C MET A 43 19.33 -9.65 -18.19
N GLN A 44 19.42 -10.69 -19.03
CA GLN A 44 20.54 -11.65 -19.00
C GLN A 44 21.88 -10.99 -19.40
N LYS A 45 21.87 -10.09 -20.39
CA LYS A 45 23.07 -9.32 -20.76
C LYS A 45 23.48 -8.37 -19.64
N ALA A 46 22.51 -7.73 -18.99
CA ALA A 46 22.76 -6.87 -17.84
C ALA A 46 23.45 -7.63 -16.70
N ILE A 47 22.96 -8.82 -16.34
CA ILE A 47 23.60 -9.72 -15.36
C ILE A 47 25.05 -10.03 -15.75
N GLY A 48 25.29 -10.42 -17.01
CA GLY A 48 26.64 -10.72 -17.50
C GLY A 48 27.59 -9.53 -17.39
N TYR A 49 27.12 -8.33 -17.73
CA TYR A 49 27.90 -7.10 -17.60
C TYR A 49 28.15 -6.72 -16.14
N TYR A 50 27.13 -6.76 -15.26
CA TYR A 50 27.33 -6.46 -13.84
C TYR A 50 28.27 -7.46 -13.17
N ASN A 51 28.14 -8.76 -13.44
CA ASN A 51 29.08 -9.76 -12.91
C ASN A 51 30.52 -9.50 -13.39
N THR A 52 30.69 -9.09 -14.64
CA THR A 52 32.01 -8.71 -15.17
C THR A 52 32.52 -7.43 -14.50
N ALA A 53 31.65 -6.45 -14.29
CA ALA A 53 31.99 -5.21 -13.58
C ALA A 53 32.47 -5.50 -12.15
N LEU A 54 31.74 -6.35 -11.44
CA LEU A 54 32.00 -6.70 -10.04
C LEU A 54 33.25 -7.57 -9.86
N LYS A 55 33.71 -8.29 -10.90
CA LYS A 55 35.05 -8.92 -10.90
C LYS A 55 36.18 -7.89 -10.86
N TYR A 56 36.03 -6.76 -11.55
CA TYR A 56 37.04 -5.71 -11.61
C TYR A 56 36.89 -4.67 -10.49
N TYR A 57 35.66 -4.38 -10.08
CA TYR A 57 35.34 -3.43 -9.03
C TYR A 57 34.30 -3.99 -8.05
N PRO A 58 34.70 -4.90 -7.14
CA PRO A 58 33.79 -5.56 -6.21
C PRO A 58 33.06 -4.61 -5.25
N GLN A 59 33.61 -3.42 -5.00
CA GLN A 59 33.04 -2.44 -4.06
C GLN A 59 31.94 -1.57 -4.70
N HIS A 60 31.61 -1.78 -5.98
CA HIS A 60 30.60 -1.00 -6.69
C HIS A 60 29.17 -1.37 -6.22
N TYR A 61 28.73 -0.75 -5.12
CA TYR A 61 27.47 -1.07 -4.46
C TYR A 61 26.23 -0.92 -5.36
N SER A 62 26.19 0.05 -6.28
CA SER A 62 25.03 0.21 -7.18
C SER A 62 24.88 -0.94 -8.17
N ALA A 63 26.00 -1.58 -8.56
CA ALA A 63 25.96 -2.73 -9.46
C ALA A 63 25.43 -3.97 -8.71
N TRP A 64 25.86 -4.16 -7.46
CA TRP A 64 25.26 -5.16 -6.57
C TRP A 64 23.76 -4.93 -6.35
N TYR A 65 23.34 -3.68 -6.13
CA TYR A 65 21.93 -3.34 -5.96
C TYR A 65 21.11 -3.64 -7.23
N ASN A 66 21.59 -3.22 -8.40
CA ASN A 66 20.91 -3.49 -9.68
C ASN A 66 20.83 -4.99 -9.98
N LEU A 67 21.90 -5.74 -9.69
CA LEU A 67 21.91 -7.21 -9.79
C LEU A 67 20.84 -7.83 -8.88
N GLY A 68 20.71 -7.34 -7.64
CA GLY A 68 19.66 -7.76 -6.71
C GLY A 68 18.25 -7.53 -7.25
N ASN A 69 17.97 -6.34 -7.82
CA ASN A 69 16.67 -6.04 -8.43
C ASN A 69 16.36 -6.98 -9.60
N ILE A 70 17.36 -7.27 -10.45
CA ILE A 70 17.18 -8.21 -11.56
C ILE A 70 16.88 -9.61 -11.02
N TYR A 71 17.59 -10.08 -9.98
CA TYR A 71 17.34 -11.39 -9.40
C TYR A 71 15.95 -11.50 -8.77
N VAL A 72 15.42 -10.44 -8.16
CA VAL A 72 14.01 -10.41 -7.71
C VAL A 72 13.06 -10.60 -8.89
N ALA A 73 13.31 -9.95 -10.03
CA ALA A 73 12.49 -10.09 -11.23
C ALA A 73 12.54 -11.50 -11.84
N TYR A 74 13.60 -12.26 -11.58
CA TYR A 74 13.72 -13.69 -11.94
C TYR A 74 13.29 -14.64 -10.82
N GLU A 75 12.78 -14.11 -9.71
CA GLU A 75 12.40 -14.87 -8.51
C GLU A 75 13.57 -15.66 -7.88
N ASP A 76 14.82 -15.32 -8.20
CA ASP A 76 16.01 -15.84 -7.53
C ASP A 76 16.26 -15.04 -6.25
N TYR A 77 15.41 -15.27 -5.26
CA TYR A 77 15.40 -14.51 -4.02
C TYR A 77 16.68 -14.66 -3.21
N TYR A 78 17.33 -15.82 -3.23
CA TYR A 78 18.59 -16.04 -2.52
C TYR A 78 19.73 -15.24 -3.12
N SER A 79 19.88 -15.25 -4.45
CA SER A 79 20.87 -14.41 -5.14
C SER A 79 20.57 -12.92 -4.95
N ALA A 80 19.29 -12.54 -4.93
CA ALA A 80 18.86 -11.17 -4.64
C ALA A 80 19.30 -10.73 -3.24
N LEU A 81 19.01 -11.51 -2.20
CA LEU A 81 19.42 -11.23 -0.83
C LEU A 81 20.94 -11.12 -0.70
N TYR A 82 21.69 -12.03 -1.35
CA TYR A 82 23.15 -11.95 -1.39
C TYR A 82 23.62 -10.64 -2.03
N ALA A 83 23.08 -10.28 -3.20
CA ALA A 83 23.45 -9.06 -3.91
C ALA A 83 23.14 -7.79 -3.11
N TYR A 84 21.94 -7.69 -2.52
CA TYR A 84 21.60 -6.59 -1.61
C TYR A 84 22.55 -6.54 -0.39
N SER A 85 22.92 -7.69 0.17
CA SER A 85 23.88 -7.75 1.27
C SER A 85 25.24 -7.18 0.92
N GLN A 86 25.73 -7.44 -0.29
CA GLN A 86 26.97 -6.83 -0.77
C GLN A 86 26.80 -5.33 -0.99
N ALA A 87 25.65 -4.87 -1.51
CA ALA A 87 25.39 -3.45 -1.72
C ALA A 87 25.50 -2.65 -0.41
N PHE A 88 24.80 -3.07 0.66
CA PHE A 88 24.88 -2.36 1.94
C PHE A 88 26.16 -2.69 2.75
N LYS A 89 26.90 -3.74 2.41
CA LYS A 89 28.25 -3.98 2.96
C LYS A 89 29.22 -2.92 2.47
N TYR A 90 29.20 -2.59 1.17
CA TYR A 90 30.08 -1.57 0.59
C TYR A 90 29.56 -0.14 0.73
N ASN A 91 28.25 0.04 0.94
CA ASN A 91 27.66 1.32 1.32
C ASN A 91 26.68 1.13 2.51
N PRO A 92 27.16 1.22 3.76
CA PRO A 92 26.34 1.01 4.95
C PRO A 92 25.10 1.92 5.06
N ASN A 93 25.16 3.11 4.44
CA ASN A 93 24.11 4.12 4.45
C ASN A 93 23.04 3.91 3.36
N MET A 94 23.17 2.87 2.53
CA MET A 94 22.22 2.55 1.46
C MET A 94 20.95 1.89 2.03
N MET A 95 20.08 2.73 2.60
CA MET A 95 18.81 2.31 3.21
C MET A 95 17.93 1.51 2.24
N ILE A 96 17.91 1.88 0.96
CA ILE A 96 17.09 1.21 -0.07
C ILE A 96 17.48 -0.26 -0.30
N ALA A 97 18.78 -0.59 -0.30
CA ALA A 97 19.23 -1.97 -0.44
C ALA A 97 18.84 -2.81 0.78
N ARG A 98 18.91 -2.23 1.99
CA ARG A 98 18.43 -2.88 3.22
C ARG A 98 16.91 -3.05 3.20
N MET A 99 16.19 -2.08 2.66
CA MET A 99 14.73 -2.12 2.54
C MET A 99 14.31 -3.28 1.62
N ASN A 100 14.88 -3.34 0.41
CA ASN A 100 14.56 -4.40 -0.56
C ASN A 100 14.99 -5.79 -0.03
N TYR A 101 16.12 -5.89 0.67
CA TYR A 101 16.50 -7.11 1.36
C TYR A 101 15.40 -7.53 2.36
N GLY A 102 14.95 -6.61 3.21
CA GLY A 102 13.94 -6.91 4.22
C GLY A 102 12.61 -7.34 3.61
N ILE A 103 12.15 -6.67 2.55
CA ILE A 103 10.89 -6.99 1.88
C ILE A 103 10.96 -8.38 1.27
N VAL A 104 12.02 -8.70 0.52
CA VAL A 104 12.20 -10.04 -0.09
C VAL A 104 12.32 -11.11 0.98
N ALA A 105 13.10 -10.88 2.04
CA ALA A 105 13.26 -11.82 3.14
C ALA A 105 11.91 -12.09 3.84
N SER A 106 11.13 -11.04 4.15
CA SER A 106 9.86 -11.16 4.85
C SER A 106 8.75 -11.76 3.98
N GLU A 107 8.55 -11.26 2.76
CA GLU A 107 7.37 -11.62 1.94
C GLU A 107 7.58 -12.86 1.08
N LYS A 108 8.81 -13.10 0.60
CA LYS A 108 9.08 -14.20 -0.33
C LYS A 108 9.67 -15.43 0.35
N LEU A 109 10.44 -15.23 1.43
CA LEU A 109 11.13 -16.32 2.12
C LEU A 109 10.58 -16.58 3.53
N GLY A 110 9.74 -15.71 4.08
CA GLY A 110 9.26 -15.81 5.47
C GLY A 110 10.36 -15.66 6.53
N ASP A 111 11.54 -15.16 6.15
CA ASP A 111 12.64 -14.85 7.07
C ASP A 111 12.41 -13.49 7.72
N PHE A 112 11.48 -13.47 8.67
CA PHE A 112 11.10 -12.27 9.40
C PHE A 112 12.25 -11.72 10.25
N ASP A 113 13.10 -12.59 10.81
CA ASP A 113 14.19 -12.18 11.71
C ASP A 113 15.28 -11.42 10.96
N SER A 114 15.70 -11.92 9.79
CA SER A 114 16.65 -11.19 8.95
C SER A 114 16.07 -9.89 8.43
N ALA A 115 14.77 -9.88 8.08
CA ALA A 115 14.07 -8.66 7.64
C ALA A 115 14.04 -7.58 8.74
N ILE A 116 13.56 -7.94 9.94
CA ILE A 116 13.51 -7.05 11.11
C ILE A 116 14.90 -6.48 11.40
N LYS A 117 15.94 -7.32 11.37
CA LYS A 117 17.31 -6.87 11.59
C LYS A 117 17.73 -5.78 10.60
N GLN A 118 17.36 -5.89 9.32
CA GLN A 118 17.67 -4.84 8.34
C GLN A 118 16.87 -3.57 8.58
N TYR A 119 15.57 -3.65 8.90
CA TYR A 119 14.77 -2.47 9.21
C TYR A 119 15.29 -1.72 10.43
N GLU A 120 15.75 -2.42 11.47
CA GLU A 120 16.42 -1.80 12.61
C GLU A 120 17.68 -1.04 12.22
N GLN A 121 18.49 -1.57 11.29
CA GLN A 121 19.68 -0.86 10.79
C GLN A 121 19.29 0.41 10.04
N ILE A 122 18.21 0.40 9.26
CA ILE A 122 17.68 1.58 8.57
C ILE A 122 17.31 2.67 9.60
N ILE A 123 16.63 2.30 10.68
CA ILE A 123 16.22 3.21 11.75
C ILE A 123 17.45 3.83 12.46
N LYS A 124 18.48 3.00 12.72
CA LYS A 124 19.74 3.40 13.38
C LYS A 124 20.68 4.21 12.48
N THR A 125 20.52 4.13 11.16
CA THR A 125 21.36 4.85 10.20
C THR A 125 21.29 6.36 10.44
N LYS A 126 22.45 6.98 10.61
CA LYS A 126 22.62 8.43 10.68
C LYS A 126 23.27 8.89 9.37
N ARG A 127 22.56 9.70 8.58
CA ARG A 127 23.09 10.33 7.37
C ARG A 127 23.37 11.80 7.64
N HIS A 128 24.35 12.36 6.92
CA HIS A 128 24.49 13.81 6.83
C HIS A 128 23.26 14.37 6.11
N LEU A 129 22.47 15.13 6.87
CA LEU A 129 21.24 15.73 6.37
C LEU A 129 21.62 17.02 5.64
N LEU A 130 21.24 17.08 4.37
CA LEU A 130 21.44 18.22 3.48
C LEU A 130 20.09 18.56 2.85
N GLU A 131 19.71 19.82 3.01
CA GLU A 131 18.47 20.39 2.49
C GLU A 131 18.85 21.61 1.65
N ILE A 132 18.74 21.46 0.34
CA ILE A 132 18.86 22.50 -0.67
C ILE A 132 17.46 22.71 -1.24
N PRO A 133 16.80 23.85 -0.94
CA PRO A 133 15.43 24.14 -1.40
C PRO A 133 15.27 23.91 -2.91
N TYR A 134 14.16 23.26 -3.29
CA TYR A 134 13.76 22.96 -4.68
C TYR A 134 14.73 22.10 -5.51
N ILE A 135 15.90 21.71 -4.97
CA ILE A 135 16.94 20.96 -5.69
C ILE A 135 17.18 19.59 -5.07
N TYR A 136 17.42 19.54 -3.76
CA TYR A 136 17.82 18.30 -3.10
C TYR A 136 17.47 18.31 -1.62
N ASN A 137 16.63 17.37 -1.17
CA ASN A 137 16.29 17.22 0.24
C ASN A 137 16.40 15.76 0.67
N ASN A 138 17.57 15.38 1.20
CA ASN A 138 17.75 14.01 1.70
C ASN A 138 17.18 13.82 3.12
N LYS A 139 16.80 14.91 3.80
CA LYS A 139 16.20 14.87 5.13
C LYS A 139 14.77 14.34 5.06
N ILE A 140 13.98 14.81 4.09
CA ILE A 140 12.66 14.25 3.77
C ILE A 140 12.80 12.77 3.44
N SER A 141 13.66 12.44 2.46
CA SER A 141 13.89 11.05 2.06
C SER A 141 14.35 10.17 3.22
N SER A 142 15.22 10.66 4.11
CA SER A 142 15.65 9.90 5.29
C SER A 142 14.52 9.69 6.30
N LYS A 143 13.62 10.64 6.47
CA LYS A 143 12.47 10.54 7.37
C LYS A 143 11.46 9.52 6.81
N GLU A 144 11.14 9.62 5.53
CA GLU A 144 10.23 8.70 4.82
C GLU A 144 10.75 7.26 4.83
N ASN A 145 12.03 7.04 4.51
CA ASN A 145 12.63 5.71 4.55
C ASN A 145 12.56 5.08 5.96
N LYS A 146 12.62 5.90 7.02
CA LYS A 146 12.43 5.41 8.40
C LYS A 146 10.99 5.06 8.69
N ALA A 147 10.01 5.84 8.20
CA ALA A 147 8.58 5.50 8.30
C ALA A 147 8.31 4.15 7.64
N ILE A 148 8.78 3.97 6.40
CA ILE A 148 8.62 2.72 5.64
C ILE A 148 9.30 1.55 6.38
N ALA A 149 10.48 1.77 6.98
CA ALA A 149 11.15 0.73 7.77
C ALA A 149 10.34 0.33 9.01
N TYR A 150 9.75 1.30 9.71
CA TYR A 150 8.85 1.03 10.84
C TYR A 150 7.60 0.27 10.41
N TYR A 151 6.98 0.67 9.30
CA TYR A 151 5.84 -0.03 8.71
C TYR A 151 6.17 -1.49 8.37
N ASN A 152 7.24 -1.71 7.60
CA ASN A 152 7.64 -3.06 7.19
C ASN A 152 8.10 -3.92 8.38
N MET A 153 8.72 -3.32 9.39
CA MET A 153 9.03 -4.01 10.64
C MET A 153 7.76 -4.41 11.40
N GLY A 154 6.74 -3.55 11.42
CA GLY A 154 5.42 -3.88 11.95
C GLY A 154 4.78 -5.06 11.23
N TYR A 155 4.86 -5.05 9.90
CA TYR A 155 4.39 -6.15 9.06
C TYR A 155 5.11 -7.46 9.38
N SER A 156 6.45 -7.47 9.40
CA SER A 156 7.21 -8.68 9.71
C SER A 156 6.92 -9.22 11.11
N TYR A 157 6.74 -8.34 12.12
CA TYR A 157 6.33 -8.79 13.46
C TYR A 157 4.91 -9.36 13.48
N ARG A 158 3.95 -8.74 12.77
CA ARG A 158 2.57 -9.25 12.67
C ARG A 158 2.56 -10.61 11.99
N MET A 159 3.27 -10.77 10.88
CA MET A 159 3.37 -12.06 10.19
C MET A 159 4.05 -13.10 11.08
N LYS A 160 5.18 -12.77 11.72
CA LYS A 160 5.85 -13.65 12.68
C LYS A 160 4.93 -14.10 13.82
N SER A 161 4.04 -13.23 14.28
CA SER A 161 3.02 -13.58 15.26
C SER A 161 2.04 -14.65 14.77
N LEU A 162 1.68 -14.65 13.49
CA LEU A 162 0.74 -15.63 12.92
C LEU A 162 1.39 -17.02 12.77
N TYR A 163 2.72 -17.06 12.60
CA TYR A 163 3.51 -18.29 12.51
C TYR A 163 4.08 -18.78 13.85
N ALA A 164 3.73 -18.12 14.97
CA ALA A 164 4.10 -18.59 16.30
C ALA A 164 3.19 -19.75 16.69
N ASN A 165 3.56 -20.98 16.27
CA ASN A 165 2.85 -22.25 16.47
C ASN A 165 2.22 -22.44 17.88
N ASP A 166 1.00 -21.95 18.07
CA ASP A 166 0.17 -22.02 19.28
C ASP A 166 0.76 -21.46 20.59
N ASP A 167 1.94 -20.83 20.54
CA ASP A 167 2.50 -20.11 21.69
C ASP A 167 1.90 -18.70 21.79
N TRP A 168 0.81 -18.61 22.54
CA TRP A 168 0.06 -17.39 22.77
C TRP A 168 0.91 -16.26 23.38
N GLU A 169 1.95 -16.59 24.16
CA GLU A 169 2.83 -15.60 24.79
C GLU A 169 3.72 -14.93 23.72
N TRP A 170 4.32 -15.74 22.84
CA TRP A 170 5.06 -15.21 21.70
C TRP A 170 4.17 -14.44 20.73
N GLN A 171 2.97 -14.95 20.44
CA GLN A 171 2.00 -14.26 19.60
C GLN A 171 1.72 -12.85 20.15
N ARG A 172 1.36 -12.76 21.44
CA ARG A 172 1.08 -11.48 22.11
C ARG A 172 2.30 -10.55 22.09
N ARG A 173 3.49 -11.09 22.34
CA ARG A 173 4.74 -10.32 22.33
C ARG A 173 5.07 -9.77 20.95
N TYR A 174 4.89 -10.55 19.90
CA TYR A 174 5.13 -10.10 18.52
C TYR A 174 4.09 -9.08 18.07
N LEU A 175 2.81 -9.25 18.41
CA LEU A 175 1.77 -8.24 18.14
C LEU A 175 2.05 -6.91 18.83
N ALA A 176 2.48 -6.94 20.11
CA ALA A 176 2.85 -5.72 20.82
C ALA A 176 4.01 -4.98 20.13
N LYS A 177 5.01 -5.71 19.60
CA LYS A 177 6.09 -5.13 18.81
C LYS A 177 5.58 -4.58 17.47
N ALA A 178 4.65 -5.27 16.81
CA ALA A 178 4.05 -4.84 15.56
C ALA A 178 3.30 -3.51 15.73
N ILE A 179 2.41 -3.44 16.72
CA ILE A 179 1.64 -2.24 17.08
C ILE A 179 2.58 -1.05 17.33
N LYS A 180 3.61 -1.25 18.17
CA LYS A 180 4.60 -0.20 18.46
C LYS A 180 5.34 0.28 17.22
N ALA A 181 5.69 -0.63 16.31
CA ALA A 181 6.35 -0.29 15.07
C ALA A 181 5.44 0.53 14.14
N TYR A 182 4.17 0.12 13.98
CA TYR A 182 3.20 0.89 13.19
C TYR A 182 2.91 2.27 13.79
N GLN A 183 2.75 2.38 15.11
CA GLN A 183 2.61 3.68 15.79
C GLN A 183 3.79 4.60 15.49
N LYS A 184 5.03 4.08 15.50
CA LYS A 184 6.22 4.84 15.13
C LYS A 184 6.25 5.24 13.65
N SER A 185 5.67 4.44 12.75
CA SER A 185 5.46 4.85 11.35
C SER A 185 4.47 6.02 11.26
N LEU A 186 3.35 5.96 11.98
CA LEU A 186 2.32 7.02 11.99
C LEU A 186 2.79 8.33 12.64
N GLU A 187 3.66 8.28 13.66
CA GLU A 187 4.31 9.49 14.18
C GLU A 187 5.08 10.27 13.09
N ILE A 188 5.58 9.55 12.07
CA ILE A 188 6.36 10.12 10.97
C ILE A 188 5.47 10.48 9.78
N ASN A 189 4.55 9.59 9.42
CA ASN A 189 3.57 9.75 8.34
C ASN A 189 2.14 9.44 8.84
N PRO A 190 1.43 10.44 9.42
CA PRO A 190 0.14 10.22 10.09
C PRO A 190 -1.01 9.81 9.17
N LYS A 191 -0.91 10.10 7.87
CA LYS A 191 -1.99 9.86 6.89
C LYS A 191 -1.76 8.62 6.02
N SER A 192 -0.83 7.74 6.42
CA SER A 192 -0.55 6.50 5.68
C SER A 192 -1.71 5.52 5.85
N TYR A 193 -2.50 5.34 4.78
CA TYR A 193 -3.56 4.32 4.70
C TYR A 193 -3.04 2.93 5.10
N ASP A 194 -1.97 2.47 4.45
CA ASP A 194 -1.43 1.12 4.68
C ASP A 194 -1.03 0.90 6.14
N THR A 195 -0.44 1.92 6.77
CA THR A 195 -0.02 1.84 8.16
C THR A 195 -1.23 1.82 9.10
N LEU A 196 -2.23 2.68 8.87
CA LEU A 196 -3.47 2.69 9.65
C LEU A 196 -4.22 1.36 9.53
N PHE A 197 -4.41 0.89 8.31
CA PHE A 197 -5.08 -0.39 8.03
C PHE A 197 -4.39 -1.57 8.70
N ASN A 198 -3.05 -1.69 8.54
CA ASN A 198 -2.31 -2.79 9.15
C ASN A 198 -2.19 -2.67 10.68
N LEU A 199 -2.19 -1.45 11.24
CA LEU A 199 -2.30 -1.25 12.69
C LEU A 199 -3.67 -1.71 13.19
N GLY A 200 -4.75 -1.41 12.46
CA GLY A 200 -6.09 -1.90 12.75
C GLY A 200 -6.16 -3.43 12.78
N LEU A 201 -5.57 -4.09 11.78
CA LEU A 201 -5.43 -5.55 11.76
C LEU A 201 -4.67 -6.09 12.98
N ALA A 202 -3.54 -5.46 13.34
CA ALA A 202 -2.76 -5.88 14.51
C ALA A 202 -3.57 -5.72 15.82
N TYR A 203 -4.31 -4.62 15.96
CA TYR A 203 -5.21 -4.41 17.10
C TYR A 203 -6.32 -5.45 17.15
N GLN A 204 -6.97 -5.73 16.02
CA GLN A 204 -8.04 -6.73 15.93
C GLN A 204 -7.56 -8.13 16.32
N ILE A 205 -6.37 -8.55 15.86
CA ILE A 205 -5.76 -9.84 16.26
C ILE A 205 -5.42 -9.83 17.76
N SER A 206 -4.96 -8.70 18.30
CA SER A 206 -4.67 -8.57 19.74
C SER A 206 -5.90 -8.46 20.64
N GLY A 207 -7.11 -8.35 20.06
CA GLY A 207 -8.37 -8.18 20.79
C GLY A 207 -8.72 -6.74 21.17
N ASN A 208 -7.91 -5.74 20.80
CA ASN A 208 -8.22 -4.33 20.99
C ASN A 208 -9.16 -3.84 19.88
N TYR A 209 -10.45 -4.14 20.01
CA TYR A 209 -11.45 -3.80 18.98
C TYR A 209 -11.69 -2.29 18.85
N GLU A 210 -11.60 -1.54 19.95
CA GLU A 210 -11.72 -0.08 19.94
C GLU A 210 -10.62 0.56 19.09
N GLY A 211 -9.35 0.21 19.36
CA GLY A 211 -8.21 0.69 18.58
C GLY A 211 -8.28 0.25 17.11
N ALA A 212 -8.77 -0.97 16.85
CA ALA A 212 -8.95 -1.46 15.49
C ALA A 212 -9.96 -0.62 14.70
N GLY A 213 -11.14 -0.36 15.29
CA GLY A 213 -12.19 0.43 14.67
C GLY A 213 -11.74 1.86 14.34
N LYS A 214 -11.07 2.55 15.29
CA LYS A 214 -10.47 3.88 15.03
C LYS A 214 -9.52 3.86 13.84
N CYS A 215 -8.62 2.88 13.80
CA CYS A 215 -7.65 2.78 12.72
C CYS A 215 -8.31 2.51 11.37
N TYR A 216 -9.36 1.67 11.31
CA TYR A 216 -10.09 1.43 10.06
C TYR A 216 -10.87 2.67 9.62
N CYS A 217 -11.58 3.36 10.51
CA CYS A 217 -12.26 4.61 10.18
C CYS A 217 -11.27 5.67 9.66
N GLN A 218 -10.12 5.84 10.32
CA GLN A 218 -9.08 6.75 9.85
C GLN A 218 -8.48 6.33 8.50
N ALA A 219 -8.35 5.02 8.24
CA ALA A 219 -7.90 4.51 6.94
C ALA A 219 -8.93 4.85 5.85
N ILE A 220 -10.22 4.61 6.10
CA ILE A 220 -11.34 4.93 5.20
C ILE A 220 -11.34 6.43 4.87
N SER A 221 -11.25 7.31 5.87
CA SER A 221 -11.22 8.76 5.62
C SER A 221 -10.00 9.24 4.83
N ASN A 222 -8.88 8.50 4.87
CA ASN A 222 -7.68 8.85 4.08
C ASN A 222 -7.69 8.25 2.67
N ALA A 223 -8.28 7.06 2.47
CA ALA A 223 -8.41 6.43 1.17
C ALA A 223 -9.77 5.70 1.06
N PRO A 224 -10.85 6.45 0.73
CA PRO A 224 -12.23 5.94 0.72
C PRO A 224 -12.49 4.82 -0.29
N MET A 225 -11.68 4.72 -1.33
CA MET A 225 -11.88 3.79 -2.43
C MET A 225 -11.21 2.43 -2.22
N ASN A 226 -10.54 2.22 -1.08
CA ASN A 226 -9.93 0.93 -0.75
C ASN A 226 -10.93 0.04 -0.01
N TYR A 227 -11.31 -1.07 -0.64
CA TYR A 227 -12.34 -1.97 -0.12
C TYR A 227 -11.91 -2.71 1.15
N GLU A 228 -10.60 -2.92 1.38
CA GLU A 228 -10.11 -3.73 2.48
C GLU A 228 -10.45 -3.13 3.84
N ALA A 229 -10.40 -1.80 3.96
CA ALA A 229 -10.74 -1.13 5.22
C ALA A 229 -12.24 -1.26 5.53
N HIS A 230 -13.11 -1.04 4.54
CA HIS A 230 -14.56 -1.25 4.66
C HIS A 230 -14.89 -2.71 5.03
N TYR A 231 -14.28 -3.68 4.34
CA TYR A 231 -14.47 -5.10 4.61
C TYR A 231 -14.05 -5.48 6.04
N ASN A 232 -12.88 -5.03 6.50
CA ASN A 232 -12.39 -5.39 7.83
C ASN A 232 -13.19 -4.67 8.93
N LEU A 233 -13.64 -3.44 8.70
CA LEU A 233 -14.55 -2.75 9.60
C LEU A 233 -15.90 -3.47 9.70
N ALA A 234 -16.46 -3.93 8.58
CA ALA A 234 -17.69 -4.73 8.59
C ALA A 234 -17.53 -6.04 9.39
N VAL A 235 -16.41 -6.73 9.23
CA VAL A 235 -16.10 -7.95 10.01
C VAL A 235 -15.99 -7.65 11.52
N LEU A 236 -15.37 -6.51 11.87
CA LEU A 236 -15.25 -6.05 13.25
C LEU A 236 -16.62 -5.72 13.85
N LEU A 237 -17.42 -4.91 13.16
CA LEU A 237 -18.77 -4.50 13.59
C LEU A 237 -19.70 -5.71 13.75
N ARG A 238 -19.63 -6.68 12.81
CA ARG A 238 -20.34 -7.96 12.92
C ARG A 238 -19.96 -8.71 14.20
N LYS A 239 -18.67 -8.75 14.55
CA LYS A 239 -18.19 -9.38 15.78
C LYS A 239 -18.70 -8.68 17.03
N LEU A 240 -18.81 -7.35 16.97
CA LEU A 240 -19.37 -6.50 18.02
C LEU A 240 -20.91 -6.48 18.02
N ARG A 241 -21.56 -7.15 17.05
CA ARG A 241 -23.01 -7.25 16.86
C ARG A 241 -23.71 -5.94 16.41
N HIS A 242 -22.93 -4.98 15.90
CA HIS A 242 -23.44 -3.80 15.20
C HIS A 242 -23.77 -4.16 13.75
N TYR A 243 -24.85 -4.93 13.58
CA TYR A 243 -25.12 -5.61 12.32
C TYR A 243 -25.58 -4.68 11.19
N ASN A 244 -26.25 -3.56 11.52
CA ASN A 244 -26.73 -2.60 10.52
C ASN A 244 -25.54 -1.88 9.88
N GLU A 245 -24.64 -1.35 10.70
CA GLU A 245 -23.43 -0.68 10.26
C GLU A 245 -22.46 -1.65 9.58
N ALA A 246 -22.39 -2.90 10.07
CA ALA A 246 -21.64 -3.95 9.38
C ALA A 246 -22.18 -4.20 7.96
N TYR A 247 -23.51 -4.14 7.76
CA TYR A 247 -24.13 -4.32 6.46
C TYR A 247 -23.81 -3.17 5.50
N GLU A 248 -23.89 -1.92 5.97
CA GLU A 248 -23.52 -0.74 5.17
C GLU A 248 -22.06 -0.82 4.70
N GLU A 249 -21.14 -1.17 5.60
CA GLU A 249 -19.71 -1.23 5.28
C GLU A 249 -19.37 -2.41 4.35
N ILE A 250 -20.02 -3.58 4.49
CA ILE A 250 -19.80 -4.69 3.55
C ILE A 250 -20.40 -4.41 2.17
N GLU A 251 -21.49 -3.64 2.09
CA GLU A 251 -22.08 -3.20 0.83
C GLU A 251 -21.16 -2.23 0.09
N LYS A 252 -20.57 -1.25 0.80
CA LYS A 252 -19.52 -0.37 0.26
C LYS A 252 -18.35 -1.19 -0.27
N ALA A 253 -17.83 -2.14 0.53
CA ALA A 253 -16.74 -3.02 0.11
C ALA A 253 -17.10 -3.83 -1.15
N SER A 254 -18.30 -4.44 -1.19
CA SER A 254 -18.78 -5.23 -2.34
C SER A 254 -18.91 -4.39 -3.61
N THR A 255 -19.37 -3.14 -3.47
CA THR A 255 -19.47 -2.19 -4.58
C THR A 255 -18.09 -1.87 -5.15
N LEU A 256 -17.11 -1.57 -4.30
CA LEU A 256 -15.73 -1.30 -4.70
C LEU A 256 -15.08 -2.51 -5.37
N ILE A 257 -15.23 -3.71 -4.79
CA ILE A 257 -14.70 -4.96 -5.39
C ILE A 257 -15.30 -5.18 -6.78
N SER A 258 -16.60 -4.95 -6.94
CA SER A 258 -17.29 -5.09 -8.23
C SER A 258 -16.80 -4.07 -9.26
N ALA A 259 -16.54 -2.84 -8.84
CA ALA A 259 -16.03 -1.76 -9.70
C ALA A 259 -14.58 -2.01 -10.17
N LEU A 260 -13.74 -2.61 -9.32
CA LEU A 260 -12.35 -2.94 -9.65
C LEU A 260 -12.21 -4.10 -10.66
N GLY A 261 -13.30 -4.82 -10.95
CA GLY A 261 -13.26 -6.01 -11.82
C GLY A 261 -12.40 -7.13 -11.24
N GLU A 262 -12.09 -7.08 -9.95
CA GLU A 262 -11.18 -8.02 -9.29
C GLU A 262 -11.86 -9.36 -8.95
N ASN A 263 -11.11 -10.44 -9.20
CA ASN A 263 -11.25 -11.84 -8.80
C ASN A 263 -12.59 -12.31 -8.16
N SER A 264 -13.16 -13.37 -8.74
CA SER A 264 -14.34 -14.06 -8.21
C SER A 264 -14.18 -14.53 -6.75
N SER A 265 -12.95 -14.81 -6.30
CA SER A 265 -12.69 -15.22 -4.92
C SER A 265 -12.95 -14.11 -3.91
N THR A 266 -12.45 -12.89 -4.13
CA THR A 266 -12.66 -11.74 -3.23
C THR A 266 -14.14 -11.38 -3.15
N GLN A 267 -14.84 -11.40 -4.29
CA GLN A 267 -16.29 -11.24 -4.35
C GLN A 267 -17.03 -12.33 -3.56
N GLN A 268 -16.62 -13.59 -3.70
CA GLN A 268 -17.19 -14.71 -2.94
C GLN A 268 -16.98 -14.53 -1.43
N TYR A 269 -15.79 -14.12 -0.99
CA TYR A 269 -15.53 -13.88 0.43
C TYR A 269 -16.38 -12.75 1.00
N ALA A 270 -16.47 -11.61 0.30
CA ALA A 270 -17.34 -10.51 0.68
C ALA A 270 -18.81 -10.96 0.73
N ALA A 271 -19.27 -11.73 -0.26
CA ALA A 271 -20.63 -12.25 -0.30
C ALA A 271 -20.96 -13.23 0.84
N ILE A 272 -20.00 -14.07 1.26
CA ILE A 272 -20.19 -14.97 2.41
C ILE A 272 -20.36 -14.16 3.69
N VAL A 273 -19.51 -13.17 3.92
CA VAL A 273 -19.61 -12.28 5.09
C VAL A 273 -20.91 -11.48 5.06
N MET A 274 -21.28 -10.93 3.90
CA MET A 274 -22.53 -10.21 3.70
C MET A 274 -23.75 -11.09 4.02
N ASN A 275 -23.77 -12.34 3.54
CA ASN A 275 -24.85 -13.27 3.83
C ASN A 275 -24.97 -13.60 5.33
N ASP A 276 -23.83 -13.76 6.03
CA ASP A 276 -23.83 -14.01 7.47
C ASP A 276 -24.32 -12.79 8.27
N ILE A 277 -23.86 -11.59 7.92
CA ILE A 277 -24.37 -10.33 8.50
C ILE A 277 -25.88 -10.25 8.27
N MET A 278 -26.29 -10.40 7.02
CA MET A 278 -27.67 -10.26 6.58
C MET A 278 -28.61 -11.25 7.30
N ARG A 279 -28.20 -12.50 7.56
CA ARG A 279 -28.99 -13.43 8.38
C ARG A 279 -29.27 -12.88 9.77
N ASN A 280 -28.25 -12.35 10.45
CA ASN A 280 -28.40 -11.81 11.80
C ASN A 280 -29.22 -10.50 11.81
N VAL A 281 -29.01 -9.65 10.81
CA VAL A 281 -29.81 -8.45 10.56
C VAL A 281 -31.29 -8.80 10.33
N TYR A 282 -31.58 -9.82 9.51
CA TYR A 282 -32.96 -10.26 9.25
C TYR A 282 -33.68 -10.81 10.47
N PHE A 283 -32.99 -11.23 11.54
CA PHE A 283 -33.65 -11.60 12.80
C PHE A 283 -33.96 -10.39 13.70
N ASN A 284 -33.51 -9.19 13.33
CA ASN A 284 -33.87 -7.94 13.99
C ASN A 284 -35.21 -7.40 13.44
N GLU A 285 -36.24 -7.35 14.28
CA GLU A 285 -37.60 -6.90 13.89
C GLU A 285 -37.63 -5.43 13.43
N GLU A 286 -36.75 -4.59 13.96
CA GLU A 286 -36.66 -3.17 13.58
C GLU A 286 -36.11 -3.02 12.15
N TYR A 287 -35.08 -3.80 11.81
CA TYR A 287 -34.53 -3.81 10.46
C TYR A 287 -35.45 -4.51 9.44
N LYS A 288 -36.18 -5.57 9.85
CA LYS A 288 -37.27 -6.13 9.03
C LYS A 288 -38.29 -5.06 8.66
N SER A 289 -38.63 -4.17 9.60
CA SER A 289 -39.55 -3.06 9.33
C SER A 289 -38.94 -2.03 8.37
N TYR A 290 -37.67 -1.67 8.55
CA TYR A 290 -36.93 -0.77 7.67
C TYR A 290 -36.81 -1.31 6.22
N LEU A 291 -36.44 -2.59 6.04
CA LEU A 291 -36.42 -3.21 4.72
C LEU A 291 -37.79 -3.24 4.06
N ARG A 292 -38.87 -3.48 4.81
CA ARG A 292 -40.23 -3.39 4.27
C ARG A 292 -40.52 -1.97 3.79
N THR A 293 -40.11 -0.93 4.53
CA THR A 293 -40.29 0.46 4.09
C THR A 293 -39.53 0.77 2.81
N ILE A 294 -38.27 0.35 2.68
CA ILE A 294 -37.50 0.52 1.42
C ILE A 294 -38.16 -0.24 0.27
N MET A 295 -38.51 -1.51 0.48
CA MET A 295 -39.14 -2.34 -0.54
C MET A 295 -40.49 -1.77 -1.00
N ASP A 296 -41.27 -1.19 -0.08
CA ASP A 296 -42.54 -0.56 -0.38
C ASP A 296 -42.34 0.80 -1.08
N GLU A 297 -41.31 1.56 -0.71
CA GLU A 297 -40.89 2.77 -1.43
C GLU A 297 -40.45 2.46 -2.87
N GLU A 298 -39.60 1.44 -3.08
CA GLU A 298 -39.18 1.02 -4.42
C GLU A 298 -40.34 0.48 -5.26
N LYS A 299 -41.24 -0.31 -4.67
CA LYS A 299 -42.49 -0.73 -5.33
C LYS A 299 -43.37 0.47 -5.68
N SER A 300 -43.40 1.50 -4.84
CA SER A 300 -44.16 2.73 -5.12
C SER A 300 -43.55 3.53 -6.27
N LYS A 301 -42.22 3.64 -6.33
CA LYS A 301 -41.47 4.28 -7.43
C LYS A 301 -41.71 3.54 -8.75
N ASN A 302 -41.63 2.21 -8.74
CA ASN A 302 -41.94 1.38 -9.91
C ASN A 302 -43.40 1.49 -10.36
N LYS A 303 -44.36 1.58 -9.43
CA LYS A 303 -45.77 1.84 -9.75
C LYS A 303 -45.99 3.24 -10.33
N GLN A 304 -45.32 4.28 -9.83
CA GLN A 304 -45.39 5.63 -10.39
C GLN A 304 -44.79 5.71 -11.80
N HIS A 305 -43.70 4.98 -12.09
CA HIS A 305 -43.13 4.90 -13.43
C HIS A 305 -44.04 4.17 -14.44
N MET A 306 -44.85 3.20 -13.99
CA MET A 306 -45.84 2.52 -14.83
C MET A 306 -47.19 3.26 -14.93
N ALA A 307 -47.49 4.20 -14.03
CA ALA A 307 -48.76 4.94 -13.98
C ALA A 307 -48.74 6.32 -14.68
N LYS A 308 -47.63 6.72 -15.34
CA LYS A 308 -47.64 7.91 -16.19
C LYS A 308 -48.35 7.62 -17.50
N ASN A 309 -49.55 8.18 -17.65
CA ASN A 309 -50.34 8.15 -18.87
C ASN A 309 -49.53 8.76 -20.02
N LYS A 310 -49.58 8.14 -21.21
CA LYS A 310 -48.84 8.52 -22.43
C LYS A 310 -49.02 9.99 -22.90
N LYS A 311 -49.88 10.77 -22.25
CA LYS A 311 -50.16 12.18 -22.57
C LYS A 311 -49.42 13.20 -21.69
N ASP A 312 -48.81 12.80 -20.58
CA ASP A 312 -48.10 13.74 -19.69
C ASP A 312 -46.58 13.79 -19.93
N ILE A 313 -46.07 12.96 -20.85
CA ILE A 313 -44.71 13.10 -21.41
C ILE A 313 -44.78 14.07 -22.59
N ALA A 314 -45.16 15.31 -22.30
CA ALA A 314 -44.94 16.44 -23.18
C ALA A 314 -43.97 17.40 -22.48
N THR A 315 -42.77 16.93 -22.20
CA THR A 315 -41.63 17.83 -21.97
C THR A 315 -41.40 18.58 -23.27
N LYS A 316 -41.38 19.92 -23.19
CA LYS A 316 -40.96 20.80 -24.28
C LYS A 316 -39.54 20.41 -24.69
N GLU A 317 -39.44 19.55 -25.70
CA GLU A 317 -38.18 19.28 -26.38
C GLU A 317 -37.77 20.56 -27.12
N THR A 318 -36.74 21.22 -26.62
CA THR A 318 -36.05 22.26 -27.41
C THR A 318 -35.29 21.58 -28.54
N LYS A 319 -35.36 22.16 -29.76
CA LYS A 319 -34.73 21.63 -30.98
C LYS A 319 -33.21 21.38 -30.85
N ALA A 320 -32.55 21.90 -29.82
CA ALA A 320 -31.13 21.68 -29.54
C ALA A 320 -30.81 20.28 -28.97
N ASP A 321 -31.77 19.60 -28.33
CA ASP A 321 -31.53 18.32 -27.65
C ASP A 321 -31.64 17.11 -28.59
N LYS A 322 -32.19 17.29 -29.79
CA LYS A 322 -32.35 16.22 -30.80
C LYS A 322 -31.10 15.95 -31.62
N GLU A 323 -30.12 16.85 -31.63
CA GLU A 323 -28.90 16.66 -32.43
C GLU A 323 -27.74 16.03 -31.65
N ASN A 324 -27.73 16.06 -30.31
CA ASN A 324 -26.57 15.61 -29.52
C ASN A 324 -26.83 14.61 -28.36
N GLY A 325 -28.04 14.07 -28.18
CA GLY A 325 -28.28 12.91 -27.29
C GLY A 325 -27.82 13.07 -25.83
N THR A 326 -27.78 14.31 -25.33
CA THR A 326 -27.25 14.64 -24.00
C THR A 326 -28.37 15.26 -23.16
N VAL A 327 -28.66 14.66 -22.00
CA VAL A 327 -29.58 15.23 -21.01
C VAL A 327 -28.78 15.59 -19.78
N THR A 328 -28.73 16.88 -19.47
CA THR A 328 -28.04 17.45 -18.32
C THR A 328 -29.04 17.63 -17.19
N THR A 329 -28.87 16.88 -16.09
CA THR A 329 -29.55 17.18 -14.82
C THR A 329 -28.52 17.74 -13.85
N THR A 330 -28.96 18.44 -12.81
CA THR A 330 -28.11 19.15 -11.83
C THR A 330 -27.10 18.27 -11.07
N GLN A 331 -27.05 16.96 -11.34
CA GLN A 331 -26.15 16.00 -10.67
C GLN A 331 -25.57 14.94 -11.60
N VAL A 332 -26.16 14.68 -12.78
CA VAL A 332 -25.72 13.61 -13.68
C VAL A 332 -25.86 14.03 -15.14
N ASN A 333 -24.80 13.81 -15.91
CA ASN A 333 -24.81 13.91 -17.36
C ASN A 333 -25.15 12.54 -17.95
N ILE A 334 -26.21 12.46 -18.75
CA ILE A 334 -26.53 11.24 -19.50
C ILE A 334 -26.17 11.49 -20.96
N VAL A 335 -25.12 10.83 -21.44
CA VAL A 335 -24.71 10.85 -22.85
C VAL A 335 -25.04 9.50 -23.46
N ASN A 336 -25.93 9.46 -24.44
CA ASN A 336 -26.34 8.22 -25.13
C ASN A 336 -26.83 7.11 -24.18
N GLY A 337 -27.58 7.47 -23.13
CA GLY A 337 -28.11 6.53 -22.14
C GLY A 337 -27.10 6.00 -21.12
N LYS A 338 -25.86 6.49 -21.14
CA LYS A 338 -24.85 6.20 -20.12
C LYS A 338 -24.65 7.41 -19.22
N VAL A 339 -24.64 7.14 -17.91
CA VAL A 339 -24.24 8.11 -16.91
C VAL A 339 -22.76 8.42 -17.09
N VAL A 340 -22.45 9.68 -17.36
CA VAL A 340 -21.10 10.24 -17.43
C VAL A 340 -20.84 10.93 -16.09
N ALA A 341 -19.79 10.50 -15.41
CA ALA A 341 -19.39 11.04 -14.11
C ALA A 341 -19.14 12.55 -14.19
N THR A 342 -19.74 13.29 -13.27
CA THR A 342 -19.47 14.71 -13.04
C THR A 342 -18.52 14.83 -11.85
N GLU A 343 -17.73 15.91 -11.78
CA GLU A 343 -16.86 16.17 -10.61
C GLU A 343 -17.66 16.22 -9.30
N GLU A 344 -18.93 16.64 -9.37
CA GLU A 344 -19.87 16.67 -8.24
C GLU A 344 -20.27 15.25 -7.79
N LEU A 345 -20.48 14.32 -8.72
CA LEU A 345 -20.76 12.92 -8.42
C LEU A 345 -19.53 12.23 -7.81
N ASP A 346 -18.34 12.47 -8.36
CA ASP A 346 -17.10 11.91 -7.82
C ASP A 346 -16.84 12.39 -6.39
N LYS A 347 -17.10 13.67 -6.12
CA LYS A 347 -17.00 14.22 -4.76
C LYS A 347 -18.04 13.60 -3.82
N ALA A 348 -19.29 13.47 -4.26
CA ALA A 348 -20.33 12.84 -3.44
C ALA A 348 -20.03 11.36 -3.13
N ILE A 349 -19.40 10.64 -4.07
CA ILE A 349 -18.92 9.27 -3.85
C ILE A 349 -17.80 9.27 -2.81
N LEU A 350 -16.80 10.15 -2.95
CA LEU A 350 -15.69 10.23 -1.98
C LEU A 350 -16.17 10.61 -0.57
N ASP A 351 -17.13 11.51 -0.47
CA ASP A 351 -17.71 11.93 0.81
C ASP A 351 -18.48 10.76 1.45
N ASN A 352 -19.36 10.07 0.71
CA ASN A 352 -20.12 8.92 1.21
C ASN A 352 -19.22 7.75 1.64
N PHE A 353 -18.22 7.42 0.82
CA PHE A 353 -17.30 6.33 1.14
C PHE A 353 -16.25 6.73 2.18
N GLY A 354 -15.96 8.03 2.35
CA GLY A 354 -14.92 8.52 3.26
C GLY A 354 -15.41 8.75 4.70
N GLU A 355 -16.72 8.86 4.88
CA GLU A 355 -17.34 8.93 6.20
C GLU A 355 -17.34 7.55 6.90
N CYS A 356 -17.02 7.57 8.20
CA CYS A 356 -17.13 6.40 9.07
C CYS A 356 -18.17 6.67 10.18
N PRO A 357 -19.47 6.45 9.92
CA PRO A 357 -20.53 6.67 10.92
C PRO A 357 -20.30 5.86 12.20
N SER A 358 -19.64 4.71 12.09
CA SER A 358 -19.31 3.81 13.21
C SER A 358 -18.23 4.33 14.16
N MET A 359 -17.60 5.48 13.89
CA MET A 359 -16.50 6.01 14.71
C MET A 359 -16.89 6.17 16.19
N HIS A 360 -18.13 6.56 16.47
CA HIS A 360 -18.66 6.75 17.82
C HIS A 360 -18.63 5.48 18.69
N TYR A 361 -18.67 4.28 18.09
CA TYR A 361 -18.53 3.02 18.83
C TYR A 361 -17.13 2.78 19.38
N PHE A 362 -16.16 3.54 18.87
CA PHE A 362 -14.76 3.37 19.21
C PHE A 362 -14.24 4.54 20.02
N GLU A 363 -14.96 5.64 20.20
CA GLU A 363 -14.51 6.73 21.06
C GLU A 363 -14.68 6.36 22.54
N PRO A 364 -13.75 6.77 23.43
CA PRO A 364 -13.94 6.56 24.85
C PRO A 364 -15.22 7.28 25.26
N GLN A 365 -16.16 6.56 25.87
CA GLN A 365 -17.32 7.20 26.49
C GLN A 365 -16.78 8.14 27.58
N GLU A 366 -17.09 9.43 27.48
CA GLU A 366 -16.94 10.32 28.63
C GLU A 366 -17.87 9.76 29.71
N GLU A 367 -17.28 9.11 30.71
CA GLU A 367 -18.02 8.77 31.93
C GLU A 367 -18.35 10.10 32.61
N ASP A 368 -19.57 10.58 32.38
CA ASP A 368 -20.20 11.63 33.18
C ASP A 368 -20.27 11.11 34.64
N TYR A 369 -19.29 11.50 35.45
CA TYR A 369 -19.24 11.23 36.90
C TYR A 369 -20.00 12.27 37.71
#